data_AF-A0AA96TRU6-F1
#
_entry.id   AF-A0AA96TRU6-F1
#
_cell.length_a   1.000
_cell.length_b   1.000
_cell.length_c   1.000
_cell.angle_alpha   90.00
_cell.angle_beta   90.00
_cell.angle_gamma   90.00
#
_symmetry.space_group_name_H-M   'P 1'
#
loop_
_entity.id
_entity.type
_entity.pdbx_description
1 polymer ?
#
loop_
_entity_poly.entity_id
_entity_poly.type
_entity_poly.pdbx_seq_one_letter_code
_entity_poly.pdbx_strand_id
1 'polypeptide(L)'
;MDGPRPGLKEGPRGYLADMLLTPLLTFAGSVLFALLLVAIVHRATRKIGQRSALFEQLARRAHRPAQAVAVLVAVQFSLGVAFRTGQWRPVALHVVGLALIAAGAWLVATLLTVAEDATLSRIRVDVTDNRHARKVHTQITLVRRVTVVVVGLLAAAAMLMTFPAARAAGTSLLASAGVIGAIAALAAQSLLGNVFAGVQIAFSDAVRLDDVLVVEKQWGRVEDITLTYVVVHLWDDRRLVLPTSYFLKTPFAER
;
A
#
# COMPACT_ATOMS: atom_id res chain seq x y z
N MET A 1 45.08 -34.88 44.14
CA MET A 1 45.57 -34.92 42.75
C MET A 1 44.38 -35.22 41.87
N ASP A 2 43.99 -34.21 41.12
CA ASP A 2 42.84 -34.18 40.21
C ASP A 2 43.14 -34.89 38.89
N GLY A 3 42.11 -35.53 38.33
CA GLY A 3 42.02 -35.89 36.91
C GLY A 3 41.92 -37.40 36.59
N PRO A 4 41.28 -37.79 35.47
CA PRO A 4 40.07 -37.24 34.84
C PRO A 4 38.95 -38.30 34.74
N ARG A 5 37.68 -37.87 34.81
CA ARG A 5 36.52 -38.76 34.59
C ARG A 5 36.44 -39.15 33.11
N PRO A 6 36.20 -40.44 32.77
CA PRO A 6 36.22 -40.91 31.40
C PRO A 6 34.97 -40.44 30.64
N GLY A 7 35.19 -40.00 29.40
CA GLY A 7 34.16 -39.55 28.47
C GLY A 7 33.04 -40.58 28.30
N LEU A 8 31.83 -40.12 28.58
CA LEU A 8 30.59 -40.81 28.19
C LEU A 8 30.61 -40.98 26.67
N LYS A 9 30.65 -42.25 26.27
CA LYS A 9 30.51 -42.73 24.90
C LYS A 9 29.17 -42.26 24.31
N GLU A 10 29.17 -41.14 23.61
CA GLU A 10 28.17 -40.91 22.58
C GLU A 10 28.53 -41.81 21.40
N GLY A 11 27.83 -42.94 21.28
CA GLY A 11 28.08 -43.89 20.20
C GLY A 11 27.82 -43.28 18.81
N PRO A 12 28.45 -43.79 17.75
CA PRO A 12 28.33 -43.27 16.38
C PRO A 12 26.90 -43.30 15.81
N ARG A 13 25.95 -43.97 16.48
CA ARG A 13 24.52 -43.97 16.13
C ARG A 13 23.79 -42.67 16.51
N GLY A 14 24.21 -41.97 17.57
CA GLY A 14 23.61 -40.69 17.98
C GLY A 14 23.86 -39.59 16.94
N TYR A 15 25.12 -39.49 16.48
CA TYR A 15 25.53 -38.53 15.44
C TYR A 15 24.82 -38.73 14.11
N LEU A 16 24.59 -39.97 13.67
CA LEU A 16 23.88 -40.25 12.42
C LEU A 16 22.37 -39.96 12.53
N ALA A 17 21.78 -40.22 13.70
CA ALA A 17 20.39 -39.89 13.97
C ALA A 17 20.19 -38.36 14.00
N ASP A 18 21.01 -37.62 14.72
CA ASP A 18 20.91 -36.16 14.79
C ASP A 18 21.21 -35.49 13.44
N MET A 19 22.12 -36.07 12.63
CA MET A 19 22.47 -35.55 11.31
C MET A 19 21.36 -35.75 10.25
N LEU A 20 20.47 -36.74 10.42
CA LEU A 20 19.34 -36.99 9.52
C LEU A 20 18.00 -36.48 10.07
N LEU A 21 17.79 -36.50 11.38
CA LEU A 21 16.53 -36.08 12.02
C LEU A 21 16.38 -34.56 12.05
N THR A 22 17.45 -33.80 12.29
CA THR A 22 17.39 -32.34 12.30
C THR A 22 17.01 -31.72 10.94
N PRO A 23 17.59 -32.10 9.77
CA PRO A 23 17.15 -31.56 8.48
C PRO A 23 15.74 -32.02 8.09
N LEU A 24 15.31 -33.22 8.50
CA LEU A 24 13.98 -33.74 8.20
C LEU A 24 12.89 -33.01 9.00
N LEU A 25 13.13 -32.75 10.29
CA LEU A 25 12.22 -31.98 11.14
C LEU A 25 12.13 -30.51 10.72
N THR A 26 13.24 -29.91 10.31
CA THR A 26 13.25 -28.52 9.85
C THR A 26 12.57 -28.37 8.48
N PHE A 27 12.72 -29.34 7.57
CA PHE A 27 11.95 -29.41 6.33
C PHE A 27 10.45 -29.62 6.57
N ALA A 28 10.08 -30.55 7.45
CA ALA A 28 8.67 -30.77 7.81
C ALA A 28 8.05 -29.51 8.44
N GLY A 29 8.79 -28.83 9.33
CA GLY A 29 8.38 -27.56 9.93
C GLY A 29 8.24 -26.42 8.93
N SER A 30 9.14 -26.30 7.96
CA SER A 30 9.07 -25.26 6.93
C SER A 30 7.90 -25.47 5.96
N VAL A 31 7.62 -26.72 5.58
CA VAL A 31 6.47 -27.08 4.75
C VAL A 31 5.16 -26.84 5.51
N LEU A 32 5.09 -27.19 6.79
CA LEU A 32 3.90 -26.92 7.61
C LEU A 32 3.65 -25.41 7.77
N PHE A 33 4.69 -24.63 8.03
CA PHE A 33 4.60 -23.17 8.13
C PHE A 33 4.14 -22.54 6.81
N ALA A 34 4.72 -22.99 5.69
CA ALA A 34 4.33 -22.59 4.35
C ALA A 34 2.83 -22.84 4.06
N LEU A 35 2.36 -24.05 4.35
CA LEU A 35 0.96 -24.43 4.16
C LEU A 35 0.02 -23.64 5.09
N LEU A 36 0.42 -23.40 6.33
CA LEU A 36 -0.32 -22.57 7.27
C LEU A 36 -0.43 -21.12 6.79
N LEU A 37 0.67 -20.54 6.29
CA LEU A 37 0.70 -19.16 5.82
C LEU A 37 -0.21 -18.98 4.59
N VAL A 38 -0.14 -19.89 3.61
CA VAL A 38 -1.05 -19.91 2.45
C VAL A 38 -2.51 -20.11 2.88
N ALA A 39 -2.78 -21.02 3.83
CA ALA A 39 -4.12 -21.27 4.33
C ALA A 39 -4.70 -20.08 5.11
N ILE A 40 -3.89 -19.39 5.90
CA ILE A 40 -4.30 -18.18 6.64
C ILE A 40 -4.61 -17.05 5.65
N VAL A 41 -3.74 -16.80 4.67
CA VAL A 41 -3.99 -15.79 3.63
C VAL A 41 -5.26 -16.13 2.87
N HIS A 42 -5.44 -17.39 2.45
CA HIS A 42 -6.64 -17.84 1.75
C HIS A 42 -7.91 -17.65 2.59
N ARG A 43 -7.89 -18.06 3.87
CA ARG A 43 -9.03 -17.87 4.79
C ARG A 43 -9.32 -16.41 5.10
N ALA A 44 -8.29 -15.59 5.33
CA ALA A 44 -8.45 -14.16 5.57
C ALA A 44 -9.08 -13.47 4.36
N THR A 45 -8.57 -13.74 3.15
CA THR A 45 -9.13 -13.18 1.91
C THR A 45 -10.58 -13.60 1.71
N ARG A 46 -10.92 -14.86 1.98
CA ARG A 46 -12.29 -15.40 1.83
C ARG A 46 -13.25 -14.85 2.88
N LYS A 47 -12.82 -14.73 4.14
CA LYS A 47 -13.64 -14.21 5.26
C LYS A 47 -13.90 -12.71 5.13
N ILE A 48 -12.93 -11.96 4.60
CA ILE A 48 -13.10 -10.54 4.27
C ILE A 48 -14.09 -10.39 3.11
N GLY A 49 -13.99 -11.25 2.08
CA GLY A 49 -14.89 -11.25 0.92
C GLY A 49 -16.38 -11.50 1.24
N GLN A 50 -16.69 -12.12 2.38
CA GLN A 50 -18.07 -12.43 2.78
C GLN A 50 -18.80 -11.25 3.45
N ARG A 51 -18.13 -10.13 3.75
CA ARG A 51 -18.73 -9.02 4.50
C ARG A 51 -19.38 -7.93 3.65
N SER A 52 -19.08 -7.83 2.36
CA SER A 52 -19.82 -6.95 1.44
C SER A 52 -19.56 -7.30 -0.04
N ALA A 53 -20.45 -6.89 -0.95
CA ALA A 53 -20.28 -7.05 -2.40
C ALA A 53 -19.00 -6.37 -2.95
N LEU A 54 -18.54 -5.29 -2.29
CA LEU A 54 -17.27 -4.63 -2.61
C LEU A 54 -16.06 -5.47 -2.18
N PHE A 55 -16.16 -6.12 -1.01
CA PHE A 55 -15.11 -7.02 -0.53
C PHE A 55 -15.04 -8.31 -1.33
N GLU A 56 -16.13 -8.77 -1.94
CA GLU A 56 -16.13 -9.96 -2.79
C GLU A 56 -15.34 -9.72 -4.10
N GLN A 57 -15.45 -8.52 -4.68
CA GLN A 57 -14.65 -8.12 -5.85
C GLN A 57 -13.16 -7.93 -5.48
N LEU A 58 -12.89 -7.33 -4.31
CA LEU A 58 -11.54 -7.20 -3.75
C LEU A 58 -10.89 -8.54 -3.47
N ALA A 59 -11.63 -9.45 -2.84
CA ALA A 59 -11.15 -10.78 -2.52
C ALA A 59 -10.82 -11.57 -3.79
N ARG A 60 -11.68 -11.54 -4.83
CA ARG A 60 -11.43 -12.28 -6.08
C ARG A 60 -10.20 -11.80 -6.84
N ARG A 61 -9.96 -10.48 -6.91
CA ARG A 61 -8.80 -9.93 -7.65
C ARG A 61 -7.50 -10.00 -6.84
N ALA A 62 -7.54 -9.68 -5.55
CA ALA A 62 -6.34 -9.71 -4.70
C ALA A 62 -5.90 -11.14 -4.32
N HIS A 63 -6.76 -12.15 -4.50
CA HIS A 63 -6.44 -13.53 -4.11
C HIS A 63 -5.21 -14.09 -4.82
N ARG A 64 -5.14 -13.95 -6.14
CA ARG A 64 -4.04 -14.50 -6.96
C ARG A 64 -2.68 -13.90 -6.60
N PRO A 65 -2.51 -12.57 -6.52
CA PRO A 65 -1.22 -12.01 -6.12
C PRO A 65 -0.89 -12.31 -4.65
N ALA A 66 -1.88 -12.33 -3.75
CA ALA A 66 -1.65 -12.67 -2.34
C ALA A 66 -1.17 -14.12 -2.17
N GLN A 67 -1.75 -15.05 -2.93
CA GLN A 67 -1.29 -16.44 -2.98
C GLN A 67 0.11 -16.55 -3.58
N ALA A 68 0.41 -15.82 -4.66
CA ALA A 68 1.75 -15.82 -5.25
C ALA A 68 2.81 -15.37 -4.23
N VAL A 69 2.56 -14.28 -3.50
CA VAL A 69 3.43 -13.81 -2.41
C VAL A 69 3.57 -14.88 -1.33
N ALA A 70 2.45 -15.44 -0.85
CA ALA A 70 2.48 -16.46 0.21
C ALA A 70 3.28 -17.71 -0.20
N VAL A 71 3.10 -18.19 -1.44
CA VAL A 71 3.85 -19.33 -1.99
C VAL A 71 5.34 -18.98 -2.12
N LEU A 72 5.69 -17.79 -2.58
CA LEU A 72 7.10 -17.39 -2.72
C LEU A 72 7.80 -17.23 -1.37
N VAL A 73 7.12 -16.68 -0.35
CA VAL A 73 7.63 -16.63 1.04
C VAL A 73 7.82 -18.03 1.60
N ALA A 74 6.84 -18.91 1.39
CA ALA A 74 6.91 -20.32 1.77
C ALA A 74 8.12 -21.03 1.13
N VAL A 75 8.32 -20.84 -0.18
CA VAL A 75 9.45 -21.40 -0.93
C VAL A 75 10.76 -20.84 -0.42
N GLN A 76 10.86 -19.53 -0.20
CA GLN A 76 12.05 -18.88 0.35
C GLN A 76 12.43 -19.43 1.73
N PHE A 77 11.44 -19.58 2.62
CA PHE A 77 11.64 -20.13 3.95
C PHE A 77 12.07 -21.60 3.90
N SER A 78 11.43 -22.40 3.03
CA SER A 78 11.79 -23.81 2.81
C SER A 78 13.23 -23.97 2.30
N LEU A 79 13.64 -23.18 1.30
CA LEU A 79 15.02 -23.11 0.80
C LEU A 79 16.01 -22.63 1.87
N GLY A 80 15.59 -21.74 2.77
CA GLY A 80 16.40 -21.26 3.88
C GLY A 80 16.67 -22.32 4.94
N VAL A 81 15.66 -23.13 5.25
CA VAL A 81 15.66 -24.03 6.40
C VAL A 81 16.09 -25.46 6.03
N ALA A 82 15.65 -25.98 4.89
CA ALA A 82 15.82 -27.38 4.50
C ALA A 82 17.08 -27.66 3.67
N PHE A 83 17.44 -26.74 2.78
CA PHE A 83 18.59 -26.92 1.89
C PHE A 83 19.72 -26.01 2.35
N ARG A 84 20.46 -26.40 3.39
CA ARG A 84 21.58 -25.58 3.92
C ARG A 84 22.83 -25.65 3.04
N THR A 85 23.06 -26.75 2.33
CA THR A 85 24.26 -27.03 1.53
C THR A 85 23.92 -27.13 0.04
N GLY A 86 24.64 -26.40 -0.81
CA GLY A 86 24.47 -26.44 -2.27
C GLY A 86 24.90 -25.15 -2.98
N GLN A 87 25.70 -25.28 -4.05
CA GLN A 87 26.19 -24.13 -4.83
C GLN A 87 25.08 -23.37 -5.58
N TRP A 88 23.97 -24.05 -5.87
CA TRP A 88 22.79 -23.48 -6.56
C TRP A 88 21.88 -22.66 -5.62
N ARG A 89 21.96 -22.87 -4.30
CA ARG A 89 21.11 -22.23 -3.29
C ARG A 89 21.13 -20.69 -3.34
N PRO A 90 22.29 -19.99 -3.38
CA PRO A 90 22.31 -18.53 -3.43
C PRO A 90 21.63 -17.99 -4.69
N VAL A 91 21.78 -18.67 -5.83
CA VAL A 91 21.10 -18.31 -7.08
C VAL A 91 19.58 -18.50 -6.94
N ALA A 92 19.14 -19.64 -6.41
CA ALA A 92 17.72 -19.92 -6.19
C ALA A 92 17.07 -18.90 -5.24
N LEU A 93 17.73 -18.56 -4.12
CA LEU A 93 17.24 -17.55 -3.18
C LEU A 93 17.16 -16.16 -3.83
N HIS A 94 18.11 -15.81 -4.70
CA HIS A 94 18.08 -14.55 -5.42
C HIS A 94 16.90 -14.48 -6.41
N VAL A 95 16.68 -15.56 -7.18
CA VAL A 95 15.56 -15.65 -8.13
C VAL A 95 14.21 -15.60 -7.40
N VAL A 96 14.07 -16.32 -6.29
CA VAL A 96 12.85 -16.28 -5.46
C VAL A 96 12.66 -14.87 -4.86
N GLY A 97 13.73 -14.19 -4.46
CA GLY A 97 13.67 -12.81 -3.99
C GLY A 97 13.16 -11.84 -5.07
N LEU A 98 13.65 -11.96 -6.30
CA LEU A 98 13.15 -11.17 -7.43
C LEU A 98 11.67 -11.45 -7.73
N ALA A 99 11.29 -12.73 -7.72
CA ALA A 99 9.90 -13.13 -7.90
C ALA A 99 9.00 -12.58 -6.77
N LEU A 100 9.50 -12.53 -5.53
CA LEU A 100 8.77 -12.00 -4.38
C LEU A 100 8.53 -10.49 -4.52
N ILE A 101 9.54 -9.75 -4.98
CA ILE A 101 9.39 -8.31 -5.30
C ILE A 101 8.34 -8.12 -6.40
N ALA A 102 8.37 -8.93 -7.46
CA ALA A 102 7.39 -8.88 -8.55
C ALA A 102 5.96 -9.16 -8.05
N ALA A 103 5.79 -10.23 -7.27
CA ALA A 103 4.50 -10.62 -6.72
C ALA A 103 3.96 -9.59 -5.71
N GLY A 104 4.85 -9.00 -4.90
CA GLY A 104 4.51 -7.92 -3.97
C GLY A 104 4.06 -6.66 -4.71
N ALA A 105 4.77 -6.25 -5.76
CA ALA A 105 4.37 -5.13 -6.61
C ALA A 105 3.02 -5.39 -7.30
N TRP A 106 2.82 -6.60 -7.82
CA TRP A 106 1.54 -7.00 -8.41
C TRP A 106 0.39 -6.98 -7.40
N LEU A 107 0.65 -7.40 -6.15
CA LEU A 107 -0.31 -7.31 -5.06
C LEU A 107 -0.69 -5.86 -4.76
N VAL A 108 0.30 -4.98 -4.60
CA VAL A 108 0.06 -3.55 -4.33
C VAL A 108 -0.72 -2.90 -5.46
N ALA A 109 -0.33 -3.12 -6.73
CA ALA A 109 -1.06 -2.60 -7.88
C ALA A 109 -2.50 -3.11 -7.93
N THR A 110 -2.72 -4.38 -7.59
CA THR A 110 -4.06 -4.96 -7.54
C THR A 110 -4.91 -4.35 -6.42
N LEU A 111 -4.33 -4.12 -5.23
CA LEU A 111 -5.05 -3.48 -4.13
C LEU A 111 -5.46 -2.05 -4.46
N LEU A 112 -4.56 -1.27 -5.06
CA LEU A 112 -4.83 0.11 -5.46
C LEU A 112 -5.90 0.19 -6.56
N THR A 113 -5.81 -0.66 -7.59
CA THR A 113 -6.82 -0.73 -8.65
C THR A 113 -8.19 -1.14 -8.14
N VAL A 114 -8.28 -2.02 -7.14
CA VAL A 114 -9.58 -2.31 -6.54
C VAL A 114 -10.09 -1.16 -5.67
N ALA A 115 -9.23 -0.45 -4.93
CA ALA A 115 -9.65 0.72 -4.17
C ALA A 115 -10.27 1.79 -5.08
N GLU A 116 -9.71 1.98 -6.27
CA GLU A 116 -10.26 2.84 -7.32
C GLU A 116 -11.62 2.32 -7.84
N ASP A 117 -11.76 1.02 -8.11
CA ASP A 117 -13.03 0.43 -8.56
C ASP A 117 -14.12 0.55 -7.48
N ALA A 118 -13.75 0.36 -6.21
CA ALA A 118 -14.64 0.58 -5.08
C ALA A 118 -15.11 2.03 -5.00
N THR A 119 -14.21 2.98 -5.31
CA THR A 119 -14.54 4.41 -5.36
C THR A 119 -15.52 4.70 -6.51
N LEU A 120 -15.27 4.16 -7.71
CA LEU A 120 -16.17 4.29 -8.86
C LEU A 120 -17.55 3.69 -8.59
N SER A 121 -17.61 2.52 -7.96
CA SER A 121 -18.89 1.83 -7.67
C SER A 121 -19.78 2.57 -6.67
N ARG A 122 -19.22 3.46 -5.85
CA ARG A 122 -19.97 4.31 -4.91
C ARG A 122 -20.58 5.54 -5.58
N ILE A 123 -20.09 5.91 -6.76
CA ILE A 123 -20.59 7.04 -7.53
C ILE A 123 -21.74 6.52 -8.40
N ARG A 124 -22.99 6.84 -8.03
CA ARG A 124 -24.18 6.47 -8.79
C ARG A 124 -24.11 7.07 -10.21
N VAL A 125 -23.92 6.22 -11.21
CA VAL A 125 -23.91 6.58 -12.65
C VAL A 125 -25.33 6.71 -13.21
N ASP A 126 -26.36 6.46 -12.39
CA ASP A 126 -27.75 6.25 -12.81
C ASP A 126 -28.60 7.53 -12.84
N VAL A 127 -28.00 8.65 -13.24
CA VAL A 127 -28.74 9.89 -13.52
C VAL A 127 -28.33 10.37 -14.91
N THR A 128 -29.31 10.36 -15.82
CA THR A 128 -29.23 10.92 -17.17
C THR A 128 -28.75 12.38 -17.11
N ASP A 129 -27.61 12.62 -17.73
CA ASP A 129 -26.90 13.90 -17.89
C ASP A 129 -25.80 14.24 -16.87
N ASN A 130 -24.73 13.44 -16.84
CA ASN A 130 -23.63 13.64 -15.90
C ASN A 130 -22.27 13.79 -16.60
N ARG A 131 -21.95 15.00 -17.09
CA ARG A 131 -20.56 15.40 -17.44
C ARG A 131 -19.60 15.11 -16.28
N HIS A 132 -20.08 15.25 -15.04
CA HIS A 132 -19.35 14.92 -13.82
C HIS A 132 -18.94 13.44 -13.74
N ALA A 133 -19.85 12.50 -14.02
CA ALA A 133 -19.52 11.08 -14.00
C ALA A 133 -18.45 10.70 -15.04
N ARG A 134 -18.53 11.26 -16.25
CA ARG A 134 -17.50 11.05 -17.30
C ARG A 134 -16.15 11.63 -16.88
N LYS A 135 -16.14 12.84 -16.30
CA LYS A 135 -14.92 13.49 -15.80
C LYS A 135 -14.25 12.65 -14.73
N VAL A 136 -15.02 12.14 -13.76
CA VAL A 136 -14.50 11.30 -12.68
C VAL A 136 -13.96 9.97 -13.21
N HIS A 137 -14.63 9.34 -14.18
CA HIS A 137 -14.13 8.11 -14.80
C HIS A 137 -12.78 8.33 -15.50
N THR A 138 -12.65 9.41 -16.26
CA THR A 138 -11.37 9.77 -16.91
C THR A 138 -10.29 10.07 -15.88
N GLN A 139 -10.59 10.83 -14.82
CA GLN A 139 -9.64 11.15 -13.75
C GLN A 139 -9.15 9.88 -13.03
N ILE A 140 -10.05 8.96 -12.66
CA ILE A 140 -9.68 7.73 -11.97
C ILE A 140 -8.86 6.82 -12.90
N THR A 141 -9.19 6.76 -14.19
CA THR A 141 -8.40 6.00 -15.17
C THR A 141 -6.98 6.57 -15.34
N LEU A 142 -6.83 7.89 -15.30
CA LEU A 142 -5.51 8.55 -15.33
C LEU A 142 -4.71 8.21 -14.06
N VAL A 143 -5.33 8.32 -12.89
CA VAL A 143 -4.72 7.93 -11.60
C VAL A 143 -4.27 6.48 -11.65
N ARG A 144 -5.09 5.56 -12.15
CA ARG A 144 -4.73 4.15 -12.32
C ARG A 144 -3.44 3.97 -13.09
N ARG A 145 -3.34 4.64 -14.25
CA ARG A 145 -2.20 4.49 -15.14
C ARG A 145 -0.92 5.00 -14.47
N VAL A 146 -0.99 6.14 -13.79
CA VAL A 146 0.13 6.69 -13.01
C VAL A 146 0.51 5.73 -11.88
N THR A 147 -0.46 5.23 -11.12
CA THR A 147 -0.24 4.29 -10.02
C THR A 147 0.50 3.02 -10.49
N VAL A 148 0.04 2.39 -11.56
CA VAL A 148 0.67 1.16 -12.10
C VAL A 148 2.10 1.44 -12.57
N VAL A 149 2.34 2.58 -13.23
CA VAL A 149 3.69 2.99 -13.67
C VAL A 149 4.61 3.23 -12.48
N VAL A 150 4.16 3.97 -11.46
CA VAL A 150 4.95 4.24 -10.26
C VAL A 150 5.27 2.96 -9.49
N VAL A 151 4.29 2.08 -9.28
CA VAL A 151 4.51 0.78 -8.62
C VAL A 151 5.49 -0.08 -9.43
N GLY A 152 5.36 -0.12 -10.75
CA GLY A 152 6.28 -0.83 -11.63
C GLY A 152 7.71 -0.28 -11.57
N LEU A 153 7.87 1.04 -11.56
CA LEU A 153 9.17 1.70 -11.43
C LEU A 153 9.84 1.38 -10.10
N LEU A 154 9.09 1.46 -8.99
CA LEU A 154 9.58 1.12 -7.66
C LEU A 154 9.97 -0.36 -7.56
N ALA A 155 9.18 -1.26 -8.17
CA ALA A 155 9.48 -2.68 -8.23
C ALA A 155 10.76 -2.95 -9.03
N ALA A 156 10.92 -2.32 -10.19
CA ALA A 156 12.13 -2.43 -11.00
C ALA A 156 13.37 -1.89 -10.26
N ALA A 157 13.24 -0.75 -9.57
CA ALA A 157 14.30 -0.20 -8.73
C ALA A 157 14.67 -1.17 -7.58
N ALA A 158 13.68 -1.74 -6.90
CA ALA A 158 13.89 -2.72 -5.83
C ALA A 158 14.56 -4.01 -6.34
N MET A 159 14.15 -4.51 -7.51
CA MET A 159 14.80 -5.65 -8.17
C MET A 159 16.24 -5.31 -8.55
N LEU A 160 16.49 -4.12 -9.08
CA LEU A 160 17.83 -3.72 -9.47
C LEU A 160 18.77 -3.64 -8.25
N MET A 161 18.26 -3.19 -7.10
CA MET A 161 19.02 -3.12 -5.84
C MET A 161 19.45 -4.48 -5.25
N THR A 162 18.89 -5.60 -5.71
CA THR A 162 19.36 -6.91 -5.29
C THR A 162 20.75 -7.22 -5.86
N PHE A 163 21.09 -6.68 -7.05
CA PHE A 163 22.38 -6.86 -7.68
C PHE A 163 23.46 -5.97 -7.04
N PRO A 164 24.60 -6.53 -6.58
CA PRO A 164 25.66 -5.74 -5.93
C PRO A 164 26.18 -4.60 -6.80
N ALA A 165 26.40 -4.84 -8.10
CA ALA A 165 26.89 -3.83 -9.04
C ALA A 165 25.93 -2.64 -9.19
N ALA A 166 24.62 -2.91 -9.19
CA ALA A 166 23.63 -1.87 -9.35
C ALA A 166 23.25 -1.19 -8.03
N ARG A 167 23.57 -1.79 -6.87
CA ARG A 167 23.33 -1.19 -5.56
C ARG A 167 24.12 0.11 -5.37
N ALA A 168 25.39 0.16 -5.79
CA ALA A 168 26.23 1.36 -5.65
C ALA A 168 25.67 2.55 -6.44
N ALA A 169 25.33 2.34 -7.71
CA ALA A 169 24.66 3.35 -8.54
C ALA A 169 23.24 3.67 -8.02
N GLY A 170 22.51 2.66 -7.57
CA GLY A 170 21.17 2.81 -7.02
C GLY A 170 21.15 3.66 -5.74
N THR A 171 22.14 3.53 -4.86
CA THR A 171 22.20 4.31 -3.61
C THR A 171 22.44 5.79 -3.86
N SER A 172 23.31 6.16 -4.82
CA SER A 172 23.53 7.57 -5.15
C SER A 172 22.32 8.17 -5.87
N LEU A 173 21.67 7.40 -6.75
CA LEU A 173 20.43 7.80 -7.41
C LEU A 173 19.25 7.92 -6.43
N LEU A 174 19.12 7.02 -5.45
CA LEU A 174 18.10 7.15 -4.41
C LEU A 174 18.34 8.37 -3.52
N ALA A 175 19.60 8.67 -3.19
CA ALA A 175 19.94 9.87 -2.42
C ALA A 175 19.50 11.15 -3.15
N SER A 176 19.75 11.25 -4.46
CA SER A 176 19.31 12.40 -5.27
C SER A 176 17.80 12.41 -5.52
N ALA A 177 17.18 11.24 -5.74
CA ALA A 177 15.73 11.11 -5.83
C ALA A 177 15.03 11.54 -4.54
N GLY A 178 15.67 11.37 -3.38
CA GLY A 178 15.19 11.88 -2.11
C GLY A 178 15.04 13.40 -2.10
N VAL A 179 15.99 14.14 -2.68
CA VAL A 179 15.91 15.61 -2.81
C VAL A 179 14.77 16.02 -3.74
N ILE A 180 14.65 15.35 -4.89
CA ILE A 180 13.54 15.59 -5.82
C ILE A 180 12.19 15.30 -5.15
N GLY A 181 12.11 14.20 -4.39
CA GLY A 181 10.94 13.81 -3.61
C GLY A 181 10.58 14.85 -2.56
N ALA A 182 11.57 15.41 -1.85
CA ALA A 182 11.35 16.48 -0.88
C ALA A 182 10.81 17.75 -1.54
N ILE A 183 11.37 18.16 -2.68
CA ILE A 183 10.88 19.31 -3.45
C ILE A 183 9.44 19.08 -3.92
N ALA A 184 9.14 17.89 -4.44
CA ALA A 184 7.78 17.52 -4.85
C ALA A 184 6.79 17.53 -3.65
N ALA A 185 7.23 17.07 -2.47
CA ALA A 185 6.41 17.10 -1.25
C ALA A 185 6.14 18.54 -0.79
N LEU A 186 7.15 19.42 -0.83
CA LEU A 186 6.99 20.85 -0.54
C LEU A 186 6.04 21.51 -1.53
N ALA A 187 6.16 21.19 -2.82
CA ALA A 187 5.23 21.69 -3.84
C ALA A 187 3.79 21.21 -3.62
N ALA A 188 3.61 19.98 -3.11
CA ALA A 188 2.30 19.42 -2.79
C ALA A 188 1.71 19.89 -1.44
N GLN A 189 2.47 20.65 -0.64
CA GLN A 189 2.07 21.04 0.72
C GLN A 189 0.72 21.79 0.75
N SER A 190 0.44 22.65 -0.22
CA SER A 190 -0.82 23.41 -0.30
C SER A 190 -2.02 22.50 -0.56
N LEU A 191 -1.86 21.52 -1.46
CA LEU A 191 -2.89 20.52 -1.77
C LEU A 191 -3.22 19.67 -0.55
N LEU A 192 -2.20 19.15 0.13
CA LEU A 192 -2.36 18.37 1.36
C LEU A 192 -2.99 19.22 2.46
N GLY A 193 -2.52 20.46 2.66
CA GLY A 193 -3.06 21.39 3.63
C GLY A 193 -4.55 21.68 3.42
N ASN A 194 -4.99 21.79 2.16
CA ASN A 194 -6.41 21.95 1.84
C ASN A 194 -7.22 20.69 2.18
N VAL A 195 -6.74 19.50 1.82
CA VAL A 195 -7.43 18.23 2.14
C VAL A 195 -7.56 18.05 3.65
N PHE A 196 -6.50 18.27 4.41
CA PHE A 196 -6.55 18.20 5.88
C PHE A 196 -7.53 19.22 6.46
N ALA A 197 -7.57 20.43 5.90
CA ALA A 197 -8.54 21.44 6.30
C ALA A 197 -9.98 21.01 6.01
N GLY A 198 -10.27 20.45 4.85
CA GLY A 198 -11.60 19.96 4.52
C GLY A 198 -12.05 18.81 5.40
N VAL A 199 -11.15 17.88 5.72
CA VAL A 199 -11.42 16.82 6.70
C VAL A 199 -11.74 17.41 8.07
N GLN A 200 -10.93 18.38 8.53
CA GLN A 200 -11.16 19.04 9.82
C GLN A 200 -12.51 19.74 9.87
N ILE A 201 -12.85 20.56 8.87
CA ILE A 201 -14.14 21.26 8.80
C ILE A 201 -15.31 20.26 8.81
N ALA A 202 -15.20 19.17 8.05
CA ALA A 202 -16.22 18.13 7.99
C ALA A 202 -16.43 17.41 9.33
N PHE A 203 -15.41 17.33 10.20
CA PHE A 203 -15.52 16.71 11.53
C PHE A 203 -15.88 17.69 12.64
N SER A 204 -15.49 18.97 12.50
CA SER A 204 -15.72 19.98 13.53
C SER A 204 -17.00 20.78 13.31
N ASP A 205 -17.71 20.55 12.19
CA ASP A 205 -18.87 21.35 11.76
C ASP A 205 -18.60 22.87 11.82
N ALA A 206 -17.35 23.28 11.56
CA ALA A 206 -16.93 24.68 11.73
C ALA A 206 -17.52 25.63 10.67
N VAL A 207 -17.88 25.07 9.52
CA VAL A 207 -18.61 25.73 8.44
C VAL A 207 -19.57 24.69 7.88
N ARG A 208 -20.86 25.02 7.83
CA ARG A 208 -21.92 24.15 7.34
C ARG A 208 -22.41 24.64 5.99
N LEU A 209 -23.01 23.73 5.24
CA LEU A 209 -23.73 24.08 4.03
C LEU A 209 -24.83 25.06 4.40
N ASP A 210 -25.06 26.08 3.56
CA ASP A 210 -26.06 27.12 3.76
C ASP A 210 -25.79 28.18 4.85
N ASP A 211 -24.64 28.12 5.53
CA ASP A 211 -24.24 29.17 6.47
C ASP A 211 -24.00 30.51 5.77
N VAL A 212 -24.36 31.61 6.44
CA VAL A 212 -24.12 32.98 5.96
C VAL A 212 -22.88 33.53 6.67
N LEU A 213 -21.82 33.75 5.89
CA LEU A 213 -20.52 34.16 6.40
C LEU A 213 -20.09 35.49 5.79
N VAL A 214 -19.31 36.25 6.54
CA VAL A 214 -18.56 37.40 6.00
C VAL A 214 -17.14 36.95 5.69
N VAL A 215 -16.81 36.90 4.40
CA VAL A 215 -15.52 36.43 3.90
C VAL A 215 -14.93 37.48 2.97
N GLU A 216 -13.65 37.82 3.13
CA GLU A 216 -12.99 38.92 2.39
C GLU A 216 -13.76 40.26 2.42
N LYS A 217 -14.44 40.57 3.53
CA LYS A 217 -15.33 41.75 3.71
C LYS A 217 -16.58 41.74 2.82
N GLN A 218 -16.86 40.63 2.15
CA GLN A 218 -18.07 40.42 1.37
C GLN A 218 -18.97 39.45 2.10
N TRP A 219 -20.28 39.68 1.99
CA TRP A 219 -21.26 38.77 2.55
C TRP A 219 -21.59 37.69 1.52
N GLY A 220 -21.73 36.45 1.96
CA GLY A 220 -22.16 35.36 1.09
C GLY A 220 -22.66 34.15 1.85
N ARG A 221 -23.29 33.24 1.13
CA ARG A 221 -23.81 31.96 1.63
C ARG A 221 -22.95 30.81 1.13
N VAL A 222 -22.66 29.84 1.97
CA VAL A 222 -21.92 28.63 1.58
C VAL A 222 -22.81 27.75 0.69
N GLU A 223 -22.43 27.60 -0.58
CA GLU A 223 -23.17 26.84 -1.60
C GLU A 223 -22.68 25.38 -1.69
N ASP A 224 -21.37 25.15 -1.54
CA ASP A 224 -20.78 23.81 -1.62
C ASP A 224 -19.49 23.71 -0.77
N ILE A 225 -19.28 22.55 -0.14
CA ILE A 225 -18.10 22.25 0.67
C ILE A 225 -17.44 20.99 0.12
N THR A 226 -16.29 21.17 -0.54
CA THR A 226 -15.43 20.08 -1.00
C THR A 226 -14.23 19.93 -0.07
N LEU A 227 -13.53 18.78 -0.13
CA LEU A 227 -12.29 18.54 0.61
C LEU A 227 -11.21 19.60 0.36
N THR A 228 -11.14 20.20 -0.83
CA THR A 228 -10.05 21.10 -1.21
C THR A 228 -10.46 22.56 -1.41
N TYR A 229 -11.74 22.83 -1.60
CA TYR A 229 -12.27 24.19 -1.73
C TYR A 229 -13.70 24.28 -1.18
N VAL A 230 -14.11 25.49 -0.84
CA VAL A 230 -15.48 25.87 -0.46
C VAL A 230 -15.97 26.92 -1.45
N VAL A 231 -17.21 26.80 -1.90
CA VAL A 231 -17.87 27.75 -2.79
C VAL A 231 -18.79 28.64 -1.96
N VAL A 232 -18.55 29.94 -2.00
CA VAL A 232 -19.37 30.96 -1.35
C VAL A 232 -20.09 31.77 -2.42
N HIS A 233 -21.42 31.78 -2.38
CA HIS A 233 -22.26 32.58 -3.24
C HIS A 233 -22.43 33.98 -2.63
N LEU A 234 -21.87 34.97 -3.30
CA LEU A 234 -21.94 36.37 -2.90
C LEU A 234 -23.30 36.97 -3.33
N TRP A 235 -23.72 38.06 -2.68
CA TRP A 235 -24.99 38.75 -3.01
C TRP A 235 -25.01 39.41 -4.39
N ASP A 236 -23.85 39.57 -5.03
CA ASP A 236 -23.74 40.05 -6.41
C ASP A 236 -23.79 38.91 -7.45
N ASP A 237 -24.31 37.75 -7.05
CA ASP A 237 -24.51 36.55 -7.87
C ASP A 237 -23.20 35.89 -8.33
N ARG A 238 -22.04 36.29 -7.77
CA ARG A 238 -20.75 35.67 -8.05
C ARG A 238 -20.46 34.52 -7.10
N ARG A 239 -19.77 33.50 -7.62
CA ARG A 239 -19.24 32.37 -6.85
C ARG A 239 -17.78 32.63 -6.51
N LEU A 240 -17.51 32.86 -5.23
CA LEU A 240 -16.17 32.95 -4.68
C LEU A 240 -15.67 31.55 -4.28
N VAL A 241 -14.62 31.07 -4.94
CA VAL A 241 -14.03 29.75 -4.67
C VAL A 241 -12.80 29.93 -3.79
N LEU A 242 -12.88 29.44 -2.56
CA LEU A 242 -11.80 29.59 -1.57
C LEU A 242 -11.19 28.24 -1.24
N PRO A 243 -9.86 28.14 -1.13
CA PRO A 243 -9.22 26.91 -0.66
C PRO A 243 -9.67 26.62 0.78
N THR A 244 -9.94 25.36 1.10
CA THR A 244 -10.49 25.02 2.43
C THR A 244 -9.58 25.42 3.59
N SER A 245 -8.26 25.47 3.36
CA SER A 245 -7.30 25.96 4.36
C SER A 245 -7.46 27.44 4.73
N TYR A 246 -8.19 28.23 3.93
CA TYR A 246 -8.51 29.63 4.25
C TYR A 246 -9.28 29.74 5.57
N PHE A 247 -10.30 28.90 5.75
CA PHE A 247 -11.19 28.93 6.92
C PHE A 247 -10.50 28.49 8.22
N LEU A 248 -9.32 27.89 8.14
CA LEU A 248 -8.52 27.56 9.33
C LEU A 248 -7.52 28.67 9.71
N LYS A 249 -7.18 29.54 8.76
CA LYS A 249 -6.12 30.55 8.94
C LYS A 249 -6.67 31.95 9.14
N THR A 250 -7.81 32.25 8.54
CA THR A 250 -8.40 33.59 8.51
C THR A 250 -9.65 33.60 9.36
N PRO A 251 -9.79 34.54 10.32
CA PRO A 251 -11.03 34.72 11.06
C PRO A 251 -12.17 35.09 10.10
N PHE A 252 -13.31 34.44 10.27
CA PHE A 252 -14.57 34.76 9.60
C PHE A 252 -15.64 34.98 10.66
N ALA A 253 -16.69 35.73 10.31
CA ALA A 253 -17.81 35.98 11.20
C ALA A 253 -19.04 35.21 10.68
N GLU A 254 -19.69 34.50 11.58
CA GLU A 254 -21.00 33.88 11.40
C GLU A 254 -22.06 34.82 12.01
N ARG A 255 -23.26 34.84 11.43
CA ARG A 255 -24.36 35.72 11.88
C ARG A 255 -25.55 34.92 12.36
#